data_AF-A0A067MIE4-F1
#
_entry.id   AF-A0A067MIE4-F1
#
_cell.length_a   1.000
_cell.length_b   1.000
_cell.length_c   1.000
_cell.angle_alpha   90.00
_cell.angle_beta   90.00
_cell.angle_gamma   90.00
#
_symmetry.space_group_name_H-M   'P 1'
#
loop_
_entity.id
_entity.type
_entity.pdbx_description
1 polymer ?
#
loop_
_entity_poly.entity_id
_entity_poly.type
_entity_poly.pdbx_seq_one_letter_code
_entity_poly.pdbx_strand_id
1 'polypeptide(L)'
;MTLQGKVIWPDIRNAEIVHGDKYLEHALESLRVTVTTKPNRAERRLVEDTLGSFCCNVSREKTLRSICAAACQWGNLELWYRVVDACDGYANVEMLGVEYIVKAFTRFGCDVLLRFVINFTPSLSHFQLVFWVFWHSNDASEG
;
A
#
# COMPACT_ATOMS: atom_id res chain seq x y z
N MET A 1 -24.35 25.23 39.72
CA MET A 1 -24.47 24.06 38.83
C MET A 1 -23.76 24.38 37.53
N THR A 2 -22.49 24.03 37.39
CA THR A 2 -21.71 24.21 36.16
C THR A 2 -21.73 22.88 35.41
N LEU A 3 -22.45 22.84 34.29
CA LEU A 3 -22.38 21.72 33.36
C LEU A 3 -21.00 21.76 32.70
N GLN A 4 -20.04 20.99 33.24
CA GLN A 4 -18.83 20.66 32.50
C GLN A 4 -19.24 19.76 31.33
N GLY A 5 -19.51 20.38 30.19
CA GLY A 5 -19.67 19.70 28.91
C GLY A 5 -18.36 19.00 28.58
N LYS A 6 -18.26 17.73 28.97
CA LYS A 6 -17.19 16.84 28.52
C LYS A 6 -17.38 16.67 27.02
N VAL A 7 -16.66 17.47 26.25
CA VAL A 7 -16.56 17.32 24.81
C VAL A 7 -15.95 15.94 24.57
N ILE A 8 -16.79 14.95 24.23
CA ILE A 8 -16.33 13.66 23.74
C ILE A 8 -15.83 13.94 22.32
N TRP A 9 -14.60 14.44 22.22
CA TRP A 9 -13.95 14.63 20.94
C TRP A 9 -13.50 13.26 20.44
N PRO A 10 -13.85 12.85 19.21
CA PRO A 10 -13.32 11.61 18.68
C PRO A 10 -11.82 11.79 18.47
N ASP A 11 -11.02 10.94 19.14
CA ASP A 11 -9.54 10.83 18.95
C ASP A 11 -9.14 10.75 17.47
N ILE A 12 -10.09 10.34 16.63
CA ILE A 12 -10.02 10.20 15.17
C ILE A 12 -9.54 11.50 14.49
N ARG A 13 -9.94 12.67 14.98
CA ARG A 13 -9.54 13.95 14.39
C ARG A 13 -8.34 14.58 15.08
N ASN A 14 -7.85 14.06 16.21
CA ASN A 14 -6.72 14.69 16.89
C ASN A 14 -5.46 14.68 16.02
N ALA A 15 -5.15 13.56 15.37
CA ALA A 15 -3.98 13.49 14.50
C ALA A 15 -4.16 14.30 13.20
N GLU A 16 -5.36 14.28 12.61
CA GLU A 16 -5.69 15.10 11.43
C GLU A 16 -5.65 16.60 11.74
N ILE A 17 -6.10 17.03 12.93
CA ILE A 17 -6.05 18.43 13.38
C ILE A 17 -4.62 18.84 13.76
N VAL A 18 -3.85 17.95 14.40
CA VAL A 18 -2.46 18.22 14.82
C VAL A 18 -1.52 18.32 13.62
N HIS A 19 -1.71 17.46 12.62
CA HIS A 19 -0.84 17.41 11.44
C HIS A 19 -1.40 18.16 10.23
N GLY A 20 -2.69 18.50 10.23
CA GLY A 20 -3.38 19.19 9.13
C GLY A 20 -3.15 18.49 7.80
N ASP A 21 -2.80 19.27 6.78
CA ASP A 21 -2.50 18.78 5.43
C ASP A 21 -1.31 17.78 5.38
N LYS A 22 -0.49 17.70 6.43
CA LYS A 22 0.65 16.76 6.53
C LYS A 22 0.28 15.43 7.19
N TYR A 23 -0.96 15.25 7.63
CA TYR A 23 -1.42 14.04 8.31
C TYR A 23 -1.14 12.78 7.49
N LEU A 24 -1.44 12.81 6.19
CA LEU A 24 -1.21 11.67 5.30
C LEU A 24 0.28 11.36 5.12
N GLU A 25 1.13 12.39 5.01
CA GLU A 25 2.59 12.16 4.92
C GLU A 25 3.13 11.52 6.20
N HIS A 26 2.66 11.98 7.35
CA HIS A 26 3.02 11.42 8.64
C HIS A 26 2.51 9.98 8.80
N ALA A 27 1.29 9.69 8.32
CA ALA A 27 0.72 8.35 8.31
C ALA A 27 1.55 7.38 7.45
N LEU A 28 1.92 7.80 6.23
CA LEU A 28 2.73 6.98 5.33
C LEU A 28 4.14 6.77 5.86
N GLU A 29 4.76 7.77 6.49
CA GLU A 29 6.08 7.60 7.12
C GLU A 29 5.99 6.65 8.31
N SER A 30 4.94 6.78 9.13
CA SER A 30 4.69 5.86 10.25
C SER A 30 4.54 4.41 9.77
N LEU A 31 3.82 4.18 8.68
CA LEU A 31 3.71 2.85 8.06
C LEU A 31 5.03 2.36 7.49
N ARG A 32 5.86 3.25 6.93
CA ARG A 32 7.16 2.91 6.35
C ARG A 32 8.18 2.46 7.41
N VAL A 33 8.18 3.09 8.59
CA VAL A 33 9.08 2.73 9.70
C VAL A 33 8.57 1.56 10.54
N THR A 34 7.36 1.08 10.27
CA THR A 34 6.77 -0.03 11.03
C THR A 34 7.57 -1.30 10.80
N VAL A 35 8.08 -1.91 11.88
CA VAL A 35 8.77 -3.21 11.87
C VAL A 35 7.89 -4.36 12.39
N THR A 36 6.63 -4.07 12.73
CA THR A 36 5.69 -5.05 13.28
C THR A 36 5.25 -6.04 12.19
N THR A 37 5.13 -7.31 12.55
CA THR A 37 4.64 -8.38 11.66
C THR A 37 3.12 -8.54 11.74
N LYS A 38 2.47 -7.85 12.68
CA LYS A 38 1.01 -7.80 12.84
C LYS A 38 0.60 -6.34 13.07
N PRO A 39 -0.42 -5.84 12.34
CA PRO A 39 -0.84 -4.47 12.48
C PRO A 39 -1.47 -4.23 13.85
N ASN A 40 -1.06 -3.17 14.53
CA ASN A 40 -1.74 -2.68 15.72
C ASN A 40 -3.00 -1.86 15.33
N ARG A 41 -3.79 -1.44 16.32
CA ARG A 41 -5.04 -0.69 16.07
C ARG A 41 -4.78 0.67 15.40
N ALA A 42 -3.67 1.33 15.73
CA ALA A 42 -3.32 2.62 15.15
C ALA A 42 -2.86 2.45 13.69
N GLU A 43 -2.01 1.48 13.40
CA GLU A 43 -1.53 1.15 12.04
C GLU A 43 -2.69 0.78 11.09
N ARG A 44 -3.65 -0.02 11.57
CA ARG A 44 -4.87 -0.33 10.78
C ARG A 44 -5.69 0.91 10.45
N ARG A 45 -5.85 1.80 11.43
CA ARG A 45 -6.56 3.07 11.23
C ARG A 45 -5.85 3.95 10.22
N LEU A 46 -4.52 4.09 10.31
CA LEU A 46 -3.74 4.86 9.33
C LEU A 46 -3.93 4.33 7.90
N VAL A 47 -4.01 3.03 7.71
CA VAL A 47 -4.30 2.41 6.41
C VAL A 47 -5.72 2.72 5.94
N GLU A 48 -6.72 2.60 6.80
CA GLU A 48 -8.11 2.92 6.46
C GLU A 48 -8.27 4.41 6.12
N ASP A 49 -7.64 5.29 6.89
CA ASP A 49 -7.68 6.74 6.69
C ASP A 49 -6.95 7.14 5.39
N THR A 50 -5.79 6.54 5.09
CA THR A 50 -5.08 6.79 3.83
C THR A 50 -5.83 6.26 2.61
N LEU A 51 -6.48 5.09 2.71
CA LEU A 51 -7.35 4.56 1.65
C LEU A 51 -8.66 5.36 1.51
N GLY A 52 -9.18 5.96 2.58
CA GLY A 52 -10.36 6.83 2.53
C GLY A 52 -10.06 8.22 1.97
N SER A 53 -8.82 8.68 2.12
CA SER A 53 -8.38 10.04 1.76
C SER A 53 -7.75 10.16 0.36
N PHE A 54 -7.99 9.20 -0.54
CA PHE A 54 -7.58 9.31 -1.96
C PHE A 54 -8.09 10.58 -2.67
N CYS A 55 -9.04 11.30 -2.08
CA CYS A 55 -9.49 12.62 -2.52
C CYS A 55 -8.48 13.76 -2.26
N CYS A 56 -7.41 13.55 -1.50
CA CYS A 56 -6.56 14.64 -0.99
C CYS A 56 -5.10 14.49 -1.44
N ASN A 57 -4.76 15.06 -2.59
CA ASN A 57 -3.45 15.62 -3.03
C ASN A 57 -2.11 14.88 -2.77
N VAL A 58 -2.07 13.68 -2.21
CA VAL A 58 -0.84 12.90 -2.03
C VAL A 58 -0.58 12.06 -3.27
N SER A 59 0.70 11.94 -3.65
CA SER A 59 1.13 11.08 -4.74
C SER A 59 0.65 9.64 -4.53
N ARG A 60 -0.21 9.15 -5.44
CA ARG A 60 -0.72 7.76 -5.43
C ARG A 60 0.42 6.75 -5.37
N GLU A 61 1.55 7.05 -6.00
CA GLU A 61 2.77 6.25 -5.97
C GLU A 61 3.28 6.02 -4.55
N LYS A 62 3.36 7.08 -3.74
CA LYS A 62 3.85 7.01 -2.36
C LYS A 62 2.90 6.22 -1.48
N THR A 63 1.59 6.45 -1.62
CA THR A 63 0.56 5.69 -0.90
C THR A 63 0.60 4.21 -1.26
N LEU A 64 0.66 3.90 -2.56
CA LEU A 64 0.74 2.54 -3.07
C LEU A 64 1.94 1.80 -2.49
N ARG A 65 3.14 2.38 -2.59
CA ARG A 65 4.38 1.73 -2.12
C ARG A 65 4.37 1.51 -0.61
N SER A 66 4.02 2.51 0.19
CA SER A 66 4.02 2.38 1.66
C SER A 66 3.03 1.33 2.15
N ILE A 67 1.80 1.32 1.63
CA ILE A 67 0.79 0.35 2.06
C ILE A 67 1.10 -1.05 1.54
N CYS A 68 1.62 -1.19 0.30
CA CYS A 68 2.09 -2.49 -0.21
C CYS A 68 3.22 -3.06 0.65
N ALA A 69 4.18 -2.22 1.07
CA ALA A 69 5.25 -2.63 1.97
C ALA A 69 4.72 -3.17 3.30
N ALA A 70 3.79 -2.43 3.92
CA ALA A 70 3.14 -2.82 5.16
C ALA A 70 2.31 -4.10 4.99
N ALA A 71 1.56 -4.23 3.89
CA ALA A 71 0.77 -5.40 3.59
C ALA A 71 1.64 -6.67 3.44
N CYS A 72 2.76 -6.58 2.71
CA CYS A 72 3.73 -7.68 2.61
C CYS A 72 4.27 -8.06 3.99
N GLN A 73 4.64 -7.07 4.80
CA GLN A 73 5.18 -7.30 6.13
C GLN A 73 4.17 -7.97 7.08
N TRP A 74 2.92 -7.55 7.01
CA TRP A 74 1.83 -8.14 7.79
C TRP A 74 1.31 -9.46 7.23
N GLY A 75 1.74 -9.86 6.02
CA GLY A 75 1.18 -11.01 5.33
C GLY A 75 -0.30 -10.85 5.00
N ASN A 76 -0.75 -9.61 4.72
CA ASN A 76 -2.14 -9.32 4.39
C ASN A 76 -2.31 -9.11 2.88
N LEU A 77 -2.58 -10.21 2.17
CA LEU A 77 -2.77 -10.22 0.73
C LEU A 77 -4.02 -9.42 0.28
N GLU A 78 -5.10 -9.48 1.07
CA GLU A 78 -6.32 -8.74 0.76
C GLU A 78 -6.07 -7.23 0.78
N LEU A 79 -5.35 -6.72 1.78
CA LEU A 79 -4.97 -5.32 1.85
C LEU A 79 -4.08 -4.91 0.68
N TRP A 80 -3.13 -5.77 0.32
CA TRP A 80 -2.25 -5.54 -0.82
C TRP A 80 -3.05 -5.35 -2.12
N TYR A 81 -4.05 -6.21 -2.36
CA TYR A 81 -4.92 -6.08 -3.53
C TYR A 81 -5.78 -4.83 -3.49
N ARG A 82 -6.36 -4.50 -2.34
CA ARG A 82 -7.22 -3.31 -2.19
C ARG A 82 -6.47 -2.03 -2.51
N VAL A 83 -5.21 -1.89 -2.09
CA VAL A 83 -4.45 -0.67 -2.40
C VAL A 83 -3.98 -0.63 -3.85
N VAL A 84 -3.59 -1.77 -4.44
CA VAL A 84 -3.19 -1.81 -5.85
C VAL A 84 -4.36 -1.44 -6.75
N ASP A 85 -5.56 -1.91 -6.41
CA ASP A 85 -6.79 -1.53 -7.11
C ASP A 85 -7.12 -0.04 -6.93
N ALA A 86 -7.15 0.45 -5.69
CA ALA A 86 -7.50 1.84 -5.39
C ALA A 86 -6.52 2.88 -5.96
N CYS A 87 -5.26 2.51 -6.17
CA CYS A 87 -4.23 3.39 -6.74
C CYS A 87 -4.07 3.25 -8.26
N ASP A 88 -4.84 2.42 -8.96
CA ASP A 88 -4.60 2.03 -10.36
C ASP A 88 -3.23 1.36 -10.60
N GLY A 89 -2.68 0.67 -9.60
CA GLY A 89 -1.37 0.03 -9.66
C GLY A 89 -1.29 -1.12 -10.68
N TYR A 90 -2.43 -1.71 -11.07
CA TYR A 90 -2.48 -2.69 -12.17
C TYR A 90 -2.25 -2.05 -13.53
N ALA A 91 -2.73 -0.81 -13.75
CA ALA A 91 -2.56 -0.11 -15.02
C ALA A 91 -1.15 0.50 -15.16
N ASN A 92 -0.48 0.77 -14.04
CA ASN A 92 0.86 1.34 -14.02
C ASN A 92 1.79 0.59 -13.04
N VAL A 93 2.41 -0.48 -13.53
CA VAL A 93 3.30 -1.34 -12.75
C VAL A 93 4.59 -0.61 -12.32
N GLU A 94 5.04 0.37 -13.09
CA GLU A 94 6.19 1.21 -12.73
C GLU A 94 5.91 2.04 -11.47
N MET A 95 4.68 2.51 -11.30
CA MET A 95 4.26 3.23 -10.10
C MET A 95 4.36 2.37 -8.84
N LEU A 96 4.01 1.08 -8.94
CA LEU A 96 4.20 0.15 -7.83
C LEU A 96 5.70 -0.07 -7.55
N GLY A 97 6.49 -0.26 -8.60
CA GLY A 97 7.91 -0.56 -8.49
C GLY A 97 8.17 -2.06 -8.32
N VAL A 98 9.19 -2.53 -9.02
CA VAL A 98 9.57 -3.95 -9.14
C VAL A 98 9.85 -4.58 -7.79
N GLU A 99 10.56 -3.86 -6.93
CA GLU A 99 10.94 -4.33 -5.60
C GLU A 99 9.73 -4.75 -4.75
N TYR A 100 8.59 -4.05 -4.87
CA TYR A 100 7.37 -4.37 -4.13
C TYR A 100 6.63 -5.55 -4.75
N ILE A 101 6.73 -5.75 -6.07
CA ILE A 101 6.16 -6.91 -6.77
C ILE A 101 6.93 -8.17 -6.40
N VAL A 102 8.26 -8.13 -6.43
CA VAL A 102 9.12 -9.25 -6.02
C VAL A 102 8.91 -9.56 -4.53
N LYS A 103 8.81 -8.53 -3.68
CA LYS A 103 8.52 -8.71 -2.25
C LYS A 103 7.12 -9.32 -2.02
N ALA A 104 6.13 -8.93 -2.81
CA ALA A 104 4.80 -9.53 -2.75
C ALA A 104 4.81 -10.99 -3.24
N PHE A 105 5.52 -11.28 -4.33
CA PHE A 105 5.69 -12.63 -4.86
C PHE A 105 6.36 -13.56 -3.85
N THR A 106 7.48 -13.13 -3.26
CA THR A 106 8.19 -13.91 -2.23
C THR A 106 7.35 -14.15 -0.98
N ARG A 107 6.43 -13.23 -0.65
CA ARG A 107 5.58 -13.33 0.54
C ARG A 107 4.28 -14.12 0.33
N PHE A 108 3.63 -13.93 -0.80
CA PHE A 108 2.28 -14.41 -1.09
C PHE A 108 2.23 -15.49 -2.17
N GLY A 109 3.32 -15.68 -2.92
CA GLY A 109 3.39 -16.63 -4.02
C GLY A 109 2.81 -16.11 -5.33
N CYS A 110 2.53 -17.04 -6.24
CA CYS A 110 2.13 -16.75 -7.63
C CYS A 110 0.77 -16.05 -7.78
N ASP A 111 -0.07 -16.07 -6.75
CA ASP A 111 -1.41 -15.44 -6.76
C ASP A 111 -1.34 -13.94 -7.06
N VAL A 112 -0.23 -13.29 -6.70
CA VAL A 112 0.01 -11.87 -7.01
C VAL A 112 0.16 -11.66 -8.52
N LEU A 113 0.95 -12.49 -9.19
CA LEU A 113 1.23 -12.36 -10.62
C LEU A 113 0.01 -12.70 -11.46
N LEU A 114 -0.75 -13.74 -11.08
CA LEU A 114 -1.99 -14.09 -11.77
C LEU A 114 -2.98 -12.93 -11.78
N ARG A 115 -3.07 -12.17 -10.68
CA ARG A 115 -3.99 -11.04 -10.60
C ARG A 115 -3.52 -9.84 -11.43
N PHE A 116 -2.22 -9.62 -11.59
CA PHE A 116 -1.72 -8.68 -12.61
C PHE A 116 -2.10 -9.15 -14.00
N VAL A 117 -1.78 -10.38 -14.36
CA VAL A 117 -2.09 -10.98 -15.67
C VAL A 117 -3.57 -10.85 -16.04
N ILE A 118 -4.49 -11.11 -15.10
CA ILE A 118 -5.93 -11.05 -15.35
C ILE A 118 -6.45 -9.61 -15.48
N ASN A 119 -5.96 -8.67 -14.66
CA ASN A 119 -6.45 -7.29 -14.64
C ASN A 119 -5.69 -6.35 -15.58
N PHE A 120 -4.56 -6.80 -16.15
CA PHE A 120 -3.85 -6.09 -17.20
C PHE A 120 -4.59 -6.28 -18.53
N THR A 121 -5.39 -5.29 -18.93
CA THR A 121 -6.09 -5.28 -20.22
C THR A 121 -5.10 -5.56 -21.38
N PRO A 122 -5.52 -6.29 -22.43
CA PRO A 122 -4.61 -6.77 -23.46
C PRO A 122 -4.24 -5.65 -24.43
N SER A 123 -3.31 -4.78 -24.05
CA SER A 123 -2.60 -3.93 -25.00
C SER A 123 -1.13 -4.37 -25.05
N LEU A 124 -0.84 -5.46 -25.78
CA LEU A 124 0.49 -5.92 -26.26
C LEU A 124 1.72 -5.98 -25.33
N SER A 125 1.70 -5.47 -24.10
CA SER A 125 2.79 -5.50 -23.10
C SER A 125 2.76 -6.76 -22.24
N HIS A 126 1.76 -7.61 -22.42
CA HIS A 126 1.49 -8.81 -21.62
C HIS A 126 2.64 -9.83 -21.70
N PHE A 127 3.29 -9.94 -22.86
CA PHE A 127 4.49 -10.76 -23.03
C PHE A 127 5.73 -10.12 -22.42
N GLN A 128 5.82 -8.78 -22.36
CA GLN A 128 6.98 -8.10 -21.80
C GLN A 128 7.04 -8.25 -20.28
N LEU A 129 5.93 -8.17 -19.54
CA LEU A 129 5.95 -8.32 -18.08
C LEU A 129 6.34 -9.74 -17.64
N VAL A 130 5.79 -10.76 -18.30
CA VAL A 130 6.13 -12.17 -18.01
C VAL A 130 7.57 -12.47 -18.40
N PHE A 131 8.03 -12.03 -19.59
CA PHE A 131 9.44 -12.18 -19.97
C PHE A 131 10.37 -11.37 -19.07
N TRP A 132 9.99 -10.17 -18.65
CA TRP A 132 10.82 -9.29 -17.84
C TRP A 132 10.96 -9.81 -16.40
N VAL A 133 9.87 -10.28 -15.78
CA VAL A 133 9.94 -10.94 -14.46
C VAL A 133 10.76 -12.23 -14.55
N PHE A 134 10.57 -13.04 -15.60
CA PHE A 134 11.30 -14.29 -15.77
C PHE A 134 12.79 -14.07 -16.09
N TRP A 135 13.12 -13.06 -16.90
CA TRP A 135 14.50 -12.69 -17.25
C TRP A 135 15.26 -12.15 -16.04
N HIS A 136 14.68 -11.23 -15.27
CA HIS A 136 15.36 -10.66 -14.11
C HIS A 136 15.42 -11.57 -12.88
N SER A 137 14.50 -12.54 -12.74
CA SER A 137 14.64 -13.56 -11.69
C SER A 137 15.78 -14.55 -11.96
N ASN A 138 16.21 -14.71 -13.21
CA ASN A 138 17.26 -15.67 -13.56
C ASN A 138 18.68 -15.13 -13.33
N ASP A 139 18.86 -13.80 -13.35
CA ASP A 139 20.14 -13.15 -13.04
C ASP A 139 20.54 -13.28 -11.55
N ALA A 140 19.63 -13.64 -10.65
CA ALA A 140 19.92 -13.81 -9.22
C ALA A 140 20.40 -15.23 -8.86
N SER A 141 20.48 -16.15 -9.83
CA SER A 141 20.88 -17.56 -9.63
C SER A 141 22.30 -17.87 -10.15
N GLU A 142 22.96 -16.93 -10.83
CA GLU A 142 24.34 -17.08 -11.32
C GLU A 142 25.25 -16.11 -10.57
N GLY A 143 25.55 -16.42 -9.31
CA GLY A 143 26.50 -15.69 -8.47
C GLY A 143 27.04 -16.57 -7.35
#